data_AF-A0A176VQV2-F1
#
_entry.id   AF-A0A176VQV2-F1
#
_cell.length_a   1.000
_cell.length_b   1.000
_cell.length_c   1.000
_cell.angle_alpha   90.00
_cell.angle_beta   90.00
_cell.angle_gamma   90.00
#
_symmetry.space_group_name_H-M   'P 1'
#
loop_
_entity.id
_entity.type
_entity.pdbx_description
1 polymer ?
#
loop_
_entity_poly.entity_id
_entity_poly.type
_entity_poly.pdbx_seq_one_letter_code
_entity_poly.pdbx_strand_id
1 'polypeptide(L)'
;MIGPEILELHARPPSLQTRRSSRPRSPSTKEPSCSSSACWAVKLERHLWLRFYISVLCPARSTPCTYCGDVSSPGVKDLFPSASAAPSFRRINIRRPLRARLRRAETSACKQQKSGIAAAEILLIGGRSGEVEKGREGSRGPTNIPERVMQAMNRNNEDHRSPAFPVFSKALISDVKRLFKSTKGTCFIIPTTGSGGWESALTNTLSPGDKILTYRLGQFSHLWIGRMTRLNFEVEVVDLEWGSGVDLEQFRSKISADRSHSFKAVCIVHNETSTAVTNDIGGMRRILDSVGHPALLLVDAVSSIAGLDFRMDEWKVDVALTGSQKALSMPCGLGILCASPKALEAAKSAKSLRVFFDWGDYLSAYKSGTYWPYTPSIQLLYGLRAALDMIFEEGLDCVIARHHRFGEATRLAVKAWGLKLCTTNPMWYSDTVTSVLVPQHIDSGDVVKLAWKKYNLSLGVGLGDIAGKAFRIGHIGHLNELQLLGALAGVELVLNEVGVKVPLGSGVVAAGTYLSKSTPLIVSRL
;
A
#
# COMPACT_ATOMS: atom_id res chain seq x y z
N MET A 1 47.56 -12.53 53.78
CA MET A 1 47.91 -13.47 54.87
C MET A 1 46.61 -14.11 55.34
N ILE A 2 46.47 -15.42 55.56
CA ILE A 2 47.32 -16.62 55.32
C ILE A 2 46.33 -17.80 55.07
N GLY A 3 46.74 -18.89 54.41
CA GLY A 3 45.95 -20.14 54.24
C GLY A 3 46.09 -21.09 55.44
N PRO A 4 46.17 -22.43 55.28
CA PRO A 4 45.96 -23.30 54.09
C PRO A 4 44.79 -24.30 54.38
N GLU A 5 44.67 -25.58 53.96
CA GLU A 5 45.33 -26.54 53.03
C GLU A 5 44.18 -27.49 52.56
N ILE A 6 43.96 -27.83 51.29
CA ILE A 6 44.65 -28.76 50.37
C ILE A 6 44.65 -30.24 50.79
N LEU A 7 44.00 -31.08 49.98
CA LEU A 7 44.52 -32.38 49.54
C LEU A 7 43.85 -32.81 48.22
N GLU A 8 44.65 -33.02 47.16
CA GLU A 8 44.21 -33.54 45.86
C GLU A 8 44.62 -35.02 45.70
N LEU A 9 44.03 -35.71 44.71
CA LEU A 9 44.82 -36.50 43.74
C LEU A 9 44.03 -36.79 42.44
N HIS A 10 44.75 -36.92 41.32
CA HIS A 10 44.19 -36.99 39.96
C HIS A 10 44.11 -38.42 39.39
N ALA A 11 43.21 -38.60 38.40
CA ALA A 11 43.52 -39.30 37.15
C ALA A 11 42.65 -38.78 35.99
N ARG A 12 43.18 -38.79 34.76
CA ARG A 12 42.48 -38.42 33.50
C ARG A 12 42.82 -39.43 32.38
N PRO A 13 42.13 -39.44 31.22
CA PRO A 13 42.04 -40.62 30.35
C PRO A 13 43.24 -40.86 29.42
N PRO A 14 43.40 -42.09 28.89
CA PRO A 14 44.43 -42.42 27.89
C PRO A 14 44.06 -41.96 26.46
N SER A 15 45.07 -41.78 25.60
CA SER A 15 44.86 -41.56 24.16
C SER A 15 46.03 -42.09 23.30
N LEU A 16 45.67 -42.53 22.08
CA LEU A 16 46.47 -42.61 20.82
C LEU A 16 47.91 -43.20 20.80
N GLN A 17 48.10 -44.24 19.98
CA GLN A 17 49.15 -44.40 18.94
C GLN A 17 48.88 -45.71 18.13
N THR A 18 48.35 -45.69 16.90
CA THR A 18 48.96 -45.48 15.55
C THR A 18 49.94 -46.56 15.02
N ARG A 19 49.56 -47.28 13.92
CA ARG A 19 50.46 -47.57 12.77
C ARG A 19 49.77 -48.17 11.51
N ARG A 20 49.75 -47.35 10.44
CA ARG A 20 49.93 -47.59 8.97
C ARG A 20 49.32 -48.78 8.17
N SER A 21 49.01 -48.44 6.90
CA SER A 21 48.73 -49.27 5.68
C SER A 21 47.27 -49.69 5.45
N SER A 22 46.71 -49.70 4.23
CA SER A 22 47.10 -49.08 2.93
C SER A 22 45.86 -48.88 2.01
N ARG A 23 45.91 -48.00 1.00
CA ARG A 23 44.82 -47.75 0.02
C ARG A 23 44.87 -48.73 -1.20
N PRO A 24 44.15 -48.54 -2.34
CA PRO A 24 42.94 -49.31 -2.66
C PRO A 24 43.03 -50.06 -4.02
N ARG A 25 42.01 -50.85 -4.39
CA ARG A 25 41.84 -51.35 -5.77
C ARG A 25 40.38 -51.48 -6.24
N SER A 26 40.15 -50.98 -7.44
CA SER A 26 39.27 -51.53 -8.49
C SER A 26 40.17 -51.71 -9.74
N PRO A 27 39.69 -52.11 -10.94
CA PRO A 27 38.41 -52.74 -11.33
C PRO A 27 38.62 -54.08 -12.10
N SER A 28 37.55 -54.79 -12.50
CA SER A 28 37.48 -55.51 -13.80
C SER A 28 36.13 -56.17 -14.13
N THR A 29 35.56 -55.76 -15.26
CA THR A 29 34.78 -56.52 -16.28
C THR A 29 34.43 -58.00 -16.08
N LYS A 30 33.15 -58.37 -16.34
CA LYS A 30 32.74 -59.07 -17.59
C LYS A 30 31.22 -59.24 -17.75
N GLU A 31 30.75 -58.97 -18.98
CA GLU A 31 29.46 -59.38 -19.59
C GLU A 31 29.62 -60.75 -20.31
N PRO A 32 28.63 -61.36 -21.04
CA PRO A 32 27.29 -60.87 -21.42
C PRO A 32 26.11 -61.88 -21.24
N SER A 33 24.85 -61.42 -21.41
CA SER A 33 23.85 -62.09 -22.30
C SER A 33 22.53 -61.30 -22.50
N CYS A 34 22.40 -60.73 -23.70
CA CYS A 34 21.22 -60.23 -24.42
C CYS A 34 19.79 -60.71 -24.02
N SER A 35 18.83 -59.77 -23.91
CA SER A 35 17.62 -59.75 -24.75
C SER A 35 16.92 -58.37 -24.81
N SER A 36 16.26 -58.11 -25.94
CA SER A 36 15.44 -56.94 -26.35
C SER A 36 14.50 -56.33 -25.27
N SER A 37 14.14 -55.04 -25.30
CA SER A 37 13.83 -54.21 -26.48
C SER A 37 14.18 -52.73 -26.31
N ALA A 38 14.46 -52.04 -27.43
CA ALA A 38 14.81 -50.62 -27.48
C ALA A 38 13.77 -49.77 -28.26
N CYS A 39 14.09 -48.46 -28.34
CA CYS A 39 13.76 -47.46 -29.39
C CYS A 39 12.72 -46.39 -29.00
N TRP A 40 12.86 -45.12 -29.38
CA TRP A 40 13.97 -44.33 -29.97
C TRP A 40 13.78 -42.86 -29.50
N ALA A 41 14.75 -41.97 -29.73
CA ALA A 41 14.62 -40.54 -29.38
C ALA A 41 15.04 -39.60 -30.53
N VAL A 42 14.30 -38.48 -30.67
CA VAL A 42 14.63 -37.23 -31.40
C VAL A 42 14.79 -37.30 -32.94
N LYS A 43 13.93 -36.59 -33.71
CA LYS A 43 14.25 -35.42 -34.60
C LYS A 43 13.10 -35.01 -35.55
N LEU A 44 13.18 -33.78 -36.10
CA LEU A 44 12.46 -33.21 -37.27
C LEU A 44 10.91 -33.05 -37.15
N GLU A 45 10.22 -32.13 -37.87
CA GLU A 45 10.60 -30.77 -38.32
C GLU A 45 9.35 -29.90 -38.64
N ARG A 46 9.54 -28.71 -39.23
CA ARG A 46 8.48 -27.79 -39.69
C ARG A 46 7.93 -28.17 -41.08
N HIS A 47 6.83 -27.48 -41.46
CA HIS A 47 6.15 -27.34 -42.77
C HIS A 47 4.71 -27.93 -42.78
N LEU A 48 3.72 -27.37 -43.50
CA LEU A 48 3.71 -26.25 -44.46
C LEU A 48 2.40 -25.41 -44.36
N TRP A 49 2.23 -24.42 -45.24
CA TRP A 49 1.16 -23.40 -45.24
C TRP A 49 0.03 -23.68 -46.27
N LEU A 50 -1.04 -22.86 -46.14
CA LEU A 50 -1.72 -22.09 -47.20
C LEU A 50 -3.10 -22.54 -47.74
N ARG A 51 -3.92 -21.51 -48.04
CA ARG A 51 -5.25 -21.42 -48.70
C ARG A 51 -6.42 -21.28 -47.72
N PHE A 52 -7.39 -20.36 -47.90
CA PHE A 52 -7.67 -19.37 -48.98
C PHE A 52 -7.99 -17.97 -48.42
N TYR A 53 -7.92 -16.92 -49.25
CA TYR A 53 -8.26 -15.54 -48.86
C TYR A 53 -8.79 -14.73 -50.06
N ILE A 54 -10.10 -14.43 -50.08
CA ILE A 54 -10.78 -13.43 -50.94
C ILE A 54 -11.96 -12.90 -50.08
N SER A 55 -12.12 -11.64 -49.67
CA SER A 55 -11.88 -10.29 -50.25
C SER A 55 -13.08 -9.72 -51.03
N VAL A 56 -14.00 -9.07 -50.32
CA VAL A 56 -14.93 -8.04 -50.85
C VAL A 56 -15.00 -6.88 -49.85
N LEU A 57 -15.19 -5.65 -50.34
CA LEU A 57 -15.19 -4.39 -49.60
C LEU A 57 -16.54 -3.64 -49.70
N CYS A 58 -16.63 -2.53 -48.95
CA CYS A 58 -17.60 -1.43 -49.05
C CYS A 58 -18.96 -1.57 -48.33
N PRO A 59 -19.60 -0.43 -47.95
CA PRO A 59 -20.41 -0.39 -46.73
C PRO A 59 -21.80 0.29 -46.84
N ALA A 60 -22.47 0.33 -45.68
CA ALA A 60 -23.55 1.26 -45.27
C ALA A 60 -24.93 1.13 -45.93
N ARG A 61 -25.95 0.96 -45.07
CA ARG A 61 -27.20 1.75 -45.07
C ARG A 61 -28.01 1.57 -43.78
N SER A 62 -28.85 2.57 -43.50
CA SER A 62 -29.99 2.51 -42.57
C SER A 62 -31.09 1.57 -43.13
N THR A 63 -32.16 1.17 -42.43
CA THR A 63 -32.92 1.78 -41.32
C THR A 63 -33.74 0.65 -40.62
N PRO A 64 -34.41 0.85 -39.46
CA PRO A 64 -34.99 -0.24 -38.67
C PRO A 64 -36.39 -0.67 -39.14
N CYS A 65 -36.86 -1.83 -38.67
CA CYS A 65 -38.28 -2.21 -38.74
C CYS A 65 -38.76 -2.92 -37.45
N THR A 66 -40.06 -2.83 -37.21
CA THR A 66 -40.78 -3.15 -35.97
C THR A 66 -41.01 -4.64 -35.72
N TYR A 67 -41.19 -5.00 -34.45
CA TYR A 67 -42.11 -6.08 -34.08
C TYR A 67 -42.94 -5.66 -32.86
N CYS A 68 -44.24 -5.48 -33.05
CA CYS A 68 -45.23 -5.31 -31.99
C CYS A 68 -46.26 -6.44 -32.12
N GLY A 69 -46.77 -6.93 -30.99
CA GLY A 69 -47.77 -7.98 -30.95
C GLY A 69 -48.49 -7.97 -29.61
N ASP A 70 -49.57 -7.19 -29.52
CA ASP A 70 -50.43 -7.11 -28.34
C ASP A 70 -51.40 -8.30 -28.29
N VAL A 71 -51.57 -8.87 -27.09
CA VAL A 71 -52.81 -9.57 -26.71
C VAL A 71 -53.18 -9.20 -25.27
N SER A 72 -54.42 -8.73 -25.12
CA SER A 72 -55.19 -8.42 -23.90
C SER A 72 -55.43 -9.67 -23.01
N SER A 73 -55.91 -9.67 -21.76
CA SER A 73 -56.27 -8.72 -20.67
C SER A 73 -56.84 -9.59 -19.49
N PRO A 74 -57.44 -9.09 -18.39
CA PRO A 74 -57.28 -7.84 -17.62
C PRO A 74 -57.03 -8.11 -16.10
N GLY A 75 -56.80 -7.03 -15.32
CA GLY A 75 -57.47 -6.89 -14.00
C GLY A 75 -56.60 -6.71 -12.75
N VAL A 76 -56.65 -5.51 -12.17
CA VAL A 76 -57.00 -5.18 -10.76
C VAL A 76 -57.17 -3.65 -10.70
N LYS A 77 -57.91 -3.14 -9.71
CA LYS A 77 -58.41 -1.75 -9.65
C LYS A 77 -57.82 -0.93 -8.49
N ASP A 78 -57.82 0.38 -8.71
CA ASP A 78 -58.01 1.50 -7.77
C ASP A 78 -57.17 1.56 -6.47
N LEU A 79 -56.27 2.56 -6.41
CA LEU A 79 -56.06 3.41 -5.22
C LEU A 79 -55.46 4.77 -5.65
N PHE A 80 -56.14 5.87 -5.27
CA PHE A 80 -55.79 7.28 -5.50
C PHE A 80 -55.33 7.93 -4.15
N PRO A 81 -54.82 9.20 -4.07
CA PRO A 81 -54.97 10.30 -5.02
C PRO A 81 -53.71 11.12 -5.40
N SER A 82 -53.97 12.13 -6.24
CA SER A 82 -53.07 13.07 -6.93
C SER A 82 -52.12 13.92 -6.08
N ALA A 83 -50.97 14.26 -6.68
CA ALA A 83 -50.25 15.52 -6.43
C ALA A 83 -50.60 16.58 -7.51
N SER A 84 -50.38 17.87 -7.23
CA SER A 84 -50.79 18.97 -8.12
C SER A 84 -49.82 20.17 -8.11
N ALA A 85 -50.04 21.10 -9.05
CA ALA A 85 -49.40 22.41 -9.21
C ALA A 85 -47.92 22.47 -9.64
N ALA A 86 -47.70 22.87 -10.91
CA ALA A 86 -46.46 23.48 -11.40
C ALA A 86 -46.79 24.52 -12.50
N PRO A 87 -46.28 25.78 -12.44
CA PRO A 87 -46.57 26.80 -13.44
C PRO A 87 -45.42 27.08 -14.43
N SER A 88 -45.71 26.87 -15.72
CA SER A 88 -45.27 27.64 -16.90
C SER A 88 -43.91 28.38 -16.94
N PHE A 89 -43.11 28.10 -17.97
CA PHE A 89 -42.22 29.10 -18.60
C PHE A 89 -42.42 29.17 -20.12
N ARG A 90 -42.26 30.36 -20.70
CA ARG A 90 -42.58 30.67 -22.12
C ARG A 90 -41.43 30.33 -23.06
N ARG A 91 -41.77 29.93 -24.31
CA ARG A 91 -40.81 29.89 -25.43
C ARG A 91 -40.54 31.31 -25.96
N ILE A 92 -39.27 31.60 -26.26
CA ILE A 92 -38.84 32.70 -27.14
C ILE A 92 -37.85 32.10 -28.17
N ASN A 93 -37.91 32.54 -29.43
CA ASN A 93 -37.18 31.92 -30.54
C ASN A 93 -36.85 32.95 -31.64
N ILE A 94 -35.61 33.50 -31.66
CA ILE A 94 -35.20 34.52 -32.64
C ILE A 94 -33.77 34.29 -33.16
N ARG A 95 -33.70 33.85 -34.42
CA ARG A 95 -32.68 34.10 -35.47
C ARG A 95 -31.26 33.45 -35.39
N ARG A 96 -30.78 33.14 -36.61
CA ARG A 96 -29.43 32.65 -37.04
C ARG A 96 -28.63 33.85 -37.65
N PRO A 97 -27.44 33.73 -38.30
CA PRO A 97 -26.57 32.55 -38.55
C PRO A 97 -25.05 32.75 -38.32
N LEU A 98 -24.28 31.66 -38.36
CA LEU A 98 -22.81 31.69 -38.50
C LEU A 98 -22.33 31.75 -39.97
N ARG A 99 -21.16 32.37 -40.14
CA ARG A 99 -20.19 32.25 -41.26
C ARG A 99 -18.85 31.79 -40.64
N ALA A 100 -17.90 31.11 -41.30
CA ALA A 100 -17.89 30.44 -42.61
C ALA A 100 -16.68 29.47 -42.74
N ARG A 101 -16.70 28.63 -43.78
CA ARG A 101 -15.56 28.00 -44.51
C ARG A 101 -14.40 27.35 -43.72
N LEU A 102 -14.29 26.02 -43.86
CA LEU A 102 -13.01 25.31 -43.98
C LEU A 102 -12.75 24.95 -45.46
N ARG A 103 -11.50 25.07 -45.94
CA ARG A 103 -10.99 24.43 -47.17
C ARG A 103 -9.50 24.08 -47.02
N ARG A 104 -9.07 23.10 -47.83
CA ARG A 104 -7.73 22.47 -47.78
C ARG A 104 -6.63 23.33 -48.41
N ALA A 105 -5.39 23.05 -48.01
CA ALA A 105 -4.22 23.06 -48.89
C ALA A 105 -3.33 21.86 -48.52
N GLU A 106 -2.67 21.26 -49.51
CA GLU A 106 -1.72 20.14 -49.36
C GLU A 106 -0.41 20.51 -50.08
N THR A 107 0.62 19.67 -49.93
CA THR A 107 2.00 19.83 -50.47
C THR A 107 2.83 20.93 -49.78
N SER A 108 4.17 20.85 -49.75
CA SER A 108 5.09 19.94 -50.46
C SER A 108 6.23 19.45 -49.55
N ALA A 109 7.06 18.52 -50.05
CA ALA A 109 8.23 18.01 -49.34
C ALA A 109 9.42 17.84 -50.31
N CYS A 110 10.64 18.24 -49.90
CA CYS A 110 11.85 17.82 -50.59
C CYS A 110 13.15 17.93 -49.76
N LYS A 111 13.98 16.89 -49.92
CA LYS A 111 15.46 16.82 -49.83
C LYS A 111 16.19 17.18 -48.53
N GLN A 112 16.82 16.12 -48.04
CA GLN A 112 17.93 16.08 -47.09
C GLN A 112 19.17 16.86 -47.58
N GLN A 113 20.04 17.24 -46.64
CA GLN A 113 21.49 17.06 -46.82
C GLN A 113 22.13 16.67 -45.48
N LYS A 114 23.25 15.93 -45.49
CA LYS A 114 23.91 15.37 -44.29
C LYS A 114 25.30 15.99 -44.07
N SER A 115 25.54 16.47 -42.85
CA SER A 115 26.83 16.48 -42.13
C SER A 115 26.59 16.91 -40.68
N GLY A 116 27.39 16.55 -39.67
CA GLY A 116 28.54 15.64 -39.72
C GLY A 116 29.47 15.77 -38.50
N ILE A 117 28.94 15.72 -37.27
CA ILE A 117 29.73 15.79 -36.03
C ILE A 117 29.29 14.65 -35.09
N ALA A 118 30.24 14.02 -34.40
CA ALA A 118 30.00 12.92 -33.49
C ALA A 118 29.55 13.38 -32.09
N ALA A 119 28.67 12.62 -31.46
CA ALA A 119 28.35 12.68 -30.03
C ALA A 119 28.15 11.24 -29.52
N ALA A 120 28.55 10.97 -28.28
CA ALA A 120 28.45 9.62 -27.71
C ALA A 120 27.00 9.23 -27.40
N GLU A 121 26.63 7.97 -27.68
CA GLU A 121 25.30 7.44 -27.37
C GLU A 121 25.11 7.21 -25.86
N ILE A 122 24.71 8.27 -25.15
CA ILE A 122 24.01 8.11 -23.87
C ILE A 122 22.57 7.71 -24.20
N LEU A 123 22.20 6.48 -23.84
CA LEU A 123 20.88 5.89 -24.09
C LEU A 123 19.78 6.55 -23.22
N LEU A 124 19.35 7.75 -23.63
CA LEU A 124 18.15 8.39 -23.08
C LEU A 124 16.90 7.65 -23.56
N ILE A 125 15.94 7.52 -22.64
CA ILE A 125 14.71 6.73 -22.82
C ILE A 125 13.88 7.33 -23.97
N GLY A 126 13.59 6.52 -24.98
CA GLY A 126 12.96 6.97 -26.22
C GLY A 126 11.48 7.27 -26.08
N GLY A 127 11.11 8.55 -26.08
CA GLY A 127 9.74 9.00 -26.33
C GLY A 127 9.47 9.16 -27.83
N ARG A 128 8.46 8.47 -28.37
CA ARG A 128 7.86 8.84 -29.66
C ARG A 128 6.73 9.84 -29.43
N SER A 129 6.74 10.90 -30.24
CA SER A 129 5.77 11.99 -30.27
C SER A 129 4.30 11.57 -30.08
N GLY A 130 3.62 12.15 -29.08
CA GLY A 130 2.16 12.20 -29.03
C GLY A 130 1.52 11.97 -27.66
N GLU A 131 2.18 11.26 -26.76
CA GLU A 131 1.61 10.91 -25.45
C GLU A 131 2.06 11.86 -24.33
N VAL A 132 1.16 12.12 -23.38
CA VAL A 132 1.46 12.94 -22.18
C VAL A 132 2.30 12.10 -21.22
N GLU A 133 3.51 12.56 -20.90
CA GLU A 133 4.41 11.82 -20.01
C GLU A 133 3.81 11.59 -18.61
N LYS A 134 4.09 10.40 -18.05
CA LYS A 134 3.54 9.91 -16.77
C LYS A 134 3.77 10.93 -15.64
N GLY A 135 2.68 11.38 -15.03
CA GLY A 135 2.72 12.30 -13.88
C GLY A 135 3.50 11.72 -12.70
N ARG A 136 4.22 12.58 -11.98
CA ARG A 136 5.05 12.17 -10.84
C ARG A 136 4.22 12.19 -9.56
N GLU A 137 3.65 11.04 -9.24
CA GLU A 137 2.80 10.84 -8.06
C GLU A 137 3.66 10.85 -6.77
N GLY A 138 3.85 12.03 -6.19
CA GLY A 138 4.42 12.24 -4.85
C GLY A 138 3.35 12.33 -3.74
N SER A 139 2.08 12.03 -4.06
CA SER A 139 1.01 12.06 -3.07
C SER A 139 0.99 10.80 -2.20
N ARG A 140 0.27 10.89 -1.08
CA ARG A 140 0.42 9.97 0.05
C ARG A 140 -0.46 8.73 -0.02
N GLY A 141 -0.57 8.09 -1.18
CA GLY A 141 -1.45 6.95 -1.39
C GLY A 141 -2.86 7.36 -1.85
N PRO A 142 -3.26 7.14 -3.11
CA PRO A 142 -2.60 6.26 -4.10
C PRO A 142 -1.14 6.59 -4.38
N THR A 143 -0.34 5.53 -4.52
CA THR A 143 1.11 5.53 -4.75
C THR A 143 1.39 5.01 -6.15
N ASN A 144 2.60 5.20 -6.66
CA ASN A 144 3.02 4.65 -7.95
C ASN A 144 2.88 3.12 -7.94
N ILE A 145 2.12 2.55 -8.88
CA ILE A 145 1.91 1.11 -9.00
C ILE A 145 3.03 0.50 -9.87
N PRO A 146 3.73 -0.57 -9.45
CA PRO A 146 4.74 -1.23 -10.28
C PRO A 146 4.13 -1.80 -11.56
N GLU A 147 4.89 -1.76 -12.66
CA GLU A 147 4.45 -2.30 -13.96
C GLU A 147 4.02 -3.78 -13.85
N ARG A 148 4.78 -4.61 -13.12
CA ARG A 148 4.42 -6.02 -12.85
C ARG A 148 3.08 -6.18 -12.12
N VAL A 149 2.72 -5.25 -11.23
CA VAL A 149 1.42 -5.25 -10.53
C VAL A 149 0.32 -4.82 -11.49
N MET A 150 0.54 -3.79 -12.33
CA MET A 150 -0.41 -3.40 -13.38
C MET A 150 -0.68 -4.53 -14.38
N GLN A 151 0.37 -5.22 -14.86
CA GLN A 151 0.23 -6.36 -15.76
C GLN A 151 -0.43 -7.58 -15.09
N ALA A 152 -0.21 -7.83 -13.79
CA ALA A 152 -0.90 -8.89 -13.06
C ALA A 152 -2.43 -8.65 -12.95
N MET A 153 -2.84 -7.39 -12.85
CA MET A 153 -4.24 -6.94 -12.84
C MET A 153 -4.87 -6.86 -14.25
N ASN A 154 -4.05 -6.83 -15.31
CA ASN A 154 -4.49 -6.76 -16.70
C ASN A 154 -5.04 -8.10 -17.20
N ARG A 155 -6.21 -8.49 -16.67
CA ARG A 155 -6.89 -9.77 -16.95
C ARG A 155 -8.40 -9.63 -16.96
N ASN A 156 -9.05 -10.54 -17.70
CA ASN A 156 -10.49 -10.74 -17.61
C ASN A 156 -10.89 -11.25 -16.20
N ASN A 157 -12.19 -11.24 -15.90
CA ASN A 157 -12.72 -11.92 -14.72
C ASN A 157 -12.55 -13.45 -14.82
N GLU A 158 -12.44 -14.07 -13.66
CA GLU A 158 -12.36 -15.52 -13.46
C GLU A 158 -13.44 -15.92 -12.45
N ASP A 159 -13.90 -17.18 -12.47
CA ASP A 159 -14.82 -17.65 -11.44
C ASP A 159 -14.08 -17.91 -10.12
N HIS A 160 -14.39 -17.11 -9.10
CA HIS A 160 -13.91 -17.27 -7.73
C HIS A 160 -14.35 -18.58 -7.04
N ARG A 161 -15.30 -19.33 -7.61
CA ARG A 161 -15.71 -20.67 -7.16
C ARG A 161 -15.02 -21.81 -7.93
N SER A 162 -14.20 -21.49 -8.94
CA SER A 162 -13.46 -22.50 -9.69
C SER A 162 -12.41 -23.22 -8.82
N PRO A 163 -12.08 -24.50 -9.09
CA PRO A 163 -11.19 -25.30 -8.22
C PRO A 163 -9.78 -24.72 -8.02
N ALA A 164 -9.29 -23.88 -8.94
CA ALA A 164 -7.98 -23.24 -8.83
C ALA A 164 -7.96 -22.09 -7.80
N PHE A 165 -9.08 -21.38 -7.63
CA PHE A 165 -9.13 -20.14 -6.86
C PHE A 165 -8.92 -20.32 -5.35
N PRO A 166 -9.43 -21.39 -4.70
CA PRO A 166 -9.04 -21.77 -3.34
C PRO A 166 -7.53 -21.94 -3.10
N VAL A 167 -6.83 -22.59 -4.02
CA VAL A 167 -5.39 -22.88 -3.88
C VAL A 167 -4.58 -21.58 -3.92
N PHE A 168 -4.92 -20.71 -4.88
CA PHE A 168 -4.39 -19.35 -4.98
C PHE A 168 -4.68 -18.52 -3.72
N SER A 169 -5.93 -18.55 -3.24
CA SER A 169 -6.38 -17.79 -2.06
C SER A 169 -5.65 -18.22 -0.79
N LYS A 170 -5.46 -19.52 -0.59
CA LYS A 170 -4.71 -20.09 0.55
C LYS A 170 -3.26 -19.59 0.58
N ALA A 171 -2.57 -19.62 -0.56
CA ALA A 171 -1.20 -19.14 -0.67
C ALA A 171 -1.11 -17.62 -0.44
N LEU A 172 -2.05 -16.85 -1.01
CA LEU A 172 -2.12 -15.40 -0.87
C LEU A 172 -2.32 -14.98 0.60
N ILE A 173 -3.29 -15.58 1.31
CA ILE A 173 -3.58 -15.28 2.72
C ILE A 173 -2.38 -15.67 3.62
N SER A 174 -1.70 -16.77 3.32
CA SER A 174 -0.48 -17.19 4.04
C SER A 174 0.65 -16.15 3.91
N ASP A 175 0.85 -15.59 2.73
CA ASP A 175 1.88 -14.57 2.50
C ASP A 175 1.51 -13.18 3.00
N VAL A 176 0.22 -12.81 2.98
CA VAL A 176 -0.27 -11.61 3.67
C VAL A 176 0.10 -11.66 5.15
N LYS A 177 0.03 -12.82 5.82
CA LYS A 177 0.39 -12.95 7.24
C LYS A 177 1.86 -12.63 7.54
N ARG A 178 2.77 -12.93 6.60
CA ARG A 178 4.20 -12.57 6.69
C ARG A 178 4.41 -11.05 6.70
N LEU A 179 3.54 -10.29 6.01
CA LEU A 179 3.58 -8.83 5.94
C LEU A 179 3.37 -8.15 7.31
N PHE A 180 2.55 -8.75 8.17
CA PHE A 180 2.31 -8.31 9.56
C PHE A 180 3.40 -8.80 10.54
N LYS A 181 4.41 -9.53 10.05
CA LYS A 181 5.36 -10.33 10.86
C LYS A 181 4.64 -11.17 11.92
N SER A 182 3.56 -11.87 11.51
CA SER A 182 2.76 -12.73 12.38
C SER A 182 2.88 -14.21 12.03
N THR A 183 2.87 -15.05 13.05
CA THR A 183 2.71 -16.50 12.94
C THR A 183 1.33 -16.96 13.40
N LYS A 184 0.76 -16.29 14.41
CA LYS A 184 -0.47 -16.69 15.13
C LYS A 184 -1.75 -16.02 14.63
N GLY A 185 -1.65 -14.87 13.97
CA GLY A 185 -2.81 -14.09 13.53
C GLY A 185 -3.56 -14.72 12.36
N THR A 186 -4.84 -14.37 12.23
CA THR A 186 -5.66 -14.71 11.05
C THR A 186 -5.83 -13.46 10.19
N CYS A 187 -5.49 -13.55 8.91
CA CYS A 187 -5.62 -12.43 7.97
C CYS A 187 -6.97 -12.45 7.25
N PHE A 188 -7.55 -11.26 7.06
CA PHE A 188 -8.76 -11.02 6.29
C PHE A 188 -8.45 -10.02 5.18
N ILE A 189 -8.89 -10.31 3.95
CA ILE A 189 -8.68 -9.46 2.77
C ILE A 189 -10.07 -9.02 2.29
N ILE A 190 -10.52 -7.86 2.76
CA ILE A 190 -11.89 -7.39 2.52
C ILE A 190 -11.89 -6.44 1.30
N PRO A 191 -12.80 -6.59 0.32
CA PRO A 191 -12.92 -5.68 -0.82
C PRO A 191 -13.53 -4.34 -0.37
N THR A 192 -12.68 -3.47 0.17
CA THR A 192 -13.03 -2.19 0.80
C THR A 192 -11.81 -1.27 0.86
N THR A 193 -11.90 -0.13 1.53
CA THR A 193 -10.75 0.75 1.81
C THR A 193 -10.24 0.56 3.24
N GLY A 194 -9.06 1.09 3.59
CA GLY A 194 -8.60 1.09 5.00
C GLY A 194 -9.63 1.68 5.98
N SER A 195 -10.51 2.57 5.51
CA SER A 195 -11.63 3.12 6.27
C SER A 195 -12.76 2.11 6.57
N GLY A 196 -12.94 1.08 5.75
CA GLY A 196 -13.76 -0.09 6.08
C GLY A 196 -13.00 -1.12 6.94
N GLY A 197 -11.67 -1.16 6.83
CA GLY A 197 -10.81 -1.90 7.76
C GLY A 197 -10.95 -1.42 9.21
N TRP A 198 -10.95 -0.09 9.43
CA TRP A 198 -11.27 0.53 10.72
C TRP A 198 -12.62 0.05 11.29
N GLU A 199 -13.64 -0.05 10.43
CA GLU A 199 -15.01 -0.40 10.81
C GLU A 199 -15.14 -1.90 11.12
N SER A 200 -14.51 -2.76 10.32
CA SER A 200 -14.40 -4.19 10.57
C SER A 200 -13.65 -4.48 11.88
N ALA A 201 -12.52 -3.81 12.13
CA ALA A 201 -11.74 -3.99 13.37
C ALA A 201 -12.56 -3.66 14.63
N LEU A 202 -13.30 -2.54 14.62
CA LEU A 202 -14.15 -2.13 15.74
C LEU A 202 -15.37 -3.06 15.90
N THR A 203 -16.15 -3.25 14.83
CA THR A 203 -17.43 -4.00 14.92
C THR A 203 -17.24 -5.49 15.19
N ASN A 204 -16.09 -6.08 14.82
CA ASN A 204 -15.80 -7.47 15.18
C ASN A 204 -15.30 -7.64 16.60
N THR A 205 -14.73 -6.64 17.27
CA THR A 205 -14.06 -6.86 18.57
C THR A 205 -14.76 -6.23 19.77
N LEU A 206 -15.73 -5.34 19.55
CA LEU A 206 -16.37 -4.53 20.59
C LEU A 206 -17.90 -4.50 20.45
N SER A 207 -18.59 -4.12 21.52
CA SER A 207 -20.03 -3.93 21.64
C SER A 207 -20.38 -2.44 21.80
N PRO A 208 -21.59 -1.98 21.41
CA PRO A 208 -22.04 -0.63 21.74
C PRO A 208 -22.01 -0.41 23.27
N GLY A 209 -21.49 0.74 23.70
CA GLY A 209 -21.20 1.05 25.10
C GLY A 209 -19.84 0.55 25.62
N ASP A 210 -19.08 -0.26 24.87
CA ASP A 210 -17.71 -0.58 25.29
C ASP A 210 -16.80 0.65 25.22
N LYS A 211 -15.94 0.80 26.22
CA LYS A 211 -15.07 1.96 26.38
C LYS A 211 -13.74 1.81 25.64
N ILE A 212 -13.35 2.84 24.90
CA ILE A 212 -12.14 2.89 24.07
C ILE A 212 -11.26 4.05 24.55
N LEU A 213 -9.97 3.79 24.79
CA LEU A 213 -8.95 4.83 24.90
C LEU A 213 -8.33 5.08 23.53
N THR A 214 -8.24 6.33 23.10
CA THR A 214 -7.67 6.68 21.78
C THR A 214 -7.03 8.07 21.78
N TYR A 215 -6.23 8.35 20.75
CA TYR A 215 -5.40 9.54 20.64
C TYR A 215 -5.72 10.30 19.36
N ARG A 216 -5.94 11.63 19.47
CA ARG A 216 -6.08 12.53 18.32
C ARG A 216 -4.78 13.31 18.14
N LEU A 217 -4.03 12.98 17.09
CA LEU A 217 -2.75 13.60 16.72
C LEU A 217 -2.73 14.10 15.26
N GLY A 218 -3.88 14.08 14.59
CA GLY A 218 -4.05 14.48 13.21
C GLY A 218 -5.41 14.09 12.60
N GLN A 219 -5.48 14.16 11.27
CA GLN A 219 -6.72 13.99 10.51
C GLN A 219 -7.22 12.54 10.49
N PHE A 220 -6.32 11.55 10.37
CA PHE A 220 -6.76 10.16 10.21
C PHE A 220 -7.21 9.56 11.55
N SER A 221 -6.49 9.88 12.62
CA SER A 221 -6.92 9.62 14.00
C SER A 221 -8.27 10.28 14.32
N HIS A 222 -8.45 11.57 14.00
CA HIS A 222 -9.75 12.26 14.15
C HIS A 222 -10.89 11.59 13.36
N LEU A 223 -10.64 11.17 12.11
CA LEU A 223 -11.64 10.47 11.29
C LEU A 223 -12.00 9.08 11.84
N TRP A 224 -11.07 8.37 12.47
CA TRP A 224 -11.32 7.07 13.09
C TRP A 224 -12.10 7.22 14.41
N ILE A 225 -11.73 8.20 15.25
CA ILE A 225 -12.52 8.63 16.43
C ILE A 225 -13.97 8.93 16.02
N GLY A 226 -14.15 9.72 14.96
CA GLY A 226 -15.45 10.04 14.40
C GLY A 226 -16.22 8.82 13.84
N ARG A 227 -15.61 7.64 13.68
CA ARG A 227 -16.34 6.37 13.46
C ARG A 227 -16.68 5.70 14.78
N MET A 228 -15.75 5.65 15.74
CA MET A 228 -15.98 5.04 17.05
C MET A 228 -17.23 5.63 17.73
N THR A 229 -17.38 6.96 17.74
CA THR A 229 -18.57 7.63 18.31
C THR A 229 -19.86 7.30 17.54
N ARG A 230 -19.81 7.22 16.19
CA ARG A 230 -20.98 6.88 15.35
C ARG A 230 -21.38 5.41 15.39
N LEU A 231 -20.50 4.55 15.92
CA LEU A 231 -20.77 3.14 16.20
C LEU A 231 -21.22 2.91 17.67
N ASN A 232 -21.52 3.99 18.39
CA ASN A 232 -22.00 4.01 19.77
C ASN A 232 -21.04 3.39 20.81
N PHE A 233 -19.72 3.51 20.61
CA PHE A 233 -18.73 3.22 21.66
C PHE A 233 -18.54 4.41 22.61
N GLU A 234 -18.14 4.18 23.86
CA GLU A 234 -17.71 5.25 24.77
C GLU A 234 -16.25 5.60 24.45
N VAL A 235 -16.00 6.77 23.85
CA VAL A 235 -14.68 7.13 23.31
C VAL A 235 -13.99 8.16 24.21
N GLU A 236 -12.98 7.72 24.96
CA GLU A 236 -12.11 8.61 25.71
C GLU A 236 -10.92 9.04 24.84
N VAL A 237 -10.98 10.28 24.36
CA VAL A 237 -9.96 10.87 23.49
C VAL A 237 -8.91 11.61 24.32
N VAL A 238 -7.65 11.31 24.07
CA VAL A 238 -6.51 12.15 24.48
C VAL A 238 -6.10 13.00 23.29
N ASP A 239 -6.24 14.31 23.42
CA ASP A 239 -5.86 15.28 22.39
C ASP A 239 -4.38 15.64 22.50
N LEU A 240 -3.68 15.62 21.35
CA LEU A 240 -2.27 15.94 21.21
C LEU A 240 -2.07 17.09 20.21
N GLU A 241 -1.01 17.87 20.39
CA GLU A 241 -0.62 18.89 19.41
C GLU A 241 -0.25 18.24 18.06
N TRP A 242 -0.72 18.81 16.96
CA TRP A 242 -0.52 18.26 15.62
C TRP A 242 0.96 18.33 15.18
N GLY A 243 1.66 17.22 15.35
CA GLY A 243 3.12 17.14 15.19
C GLY A 243 3.80 16.34 16.31
N SER A 244 3.10 16.16 17.44
CA SER A 244 3.53 15.35 18.56
C SER A 244 2.90 13.96 18.52
N GLY A 245 3.64 12.95 18.98
CA GLY A 245 3.18 11.57 19.15
C GLY A 245 2.72 11.29 20.57
N VAL A 246 2.33 10.03 20.81
CA VAL A 246 1.92 9.57 22.15
C VAL A 246 3.13 9.58 23.09
N ASP A 247 3.04 10.38 24.16
CA ASP A 247 3.92 10.27 25.30
C ASP A 247 3.62 8.96 26.05
N LEU A 248 4.62 8.11 26.15
CA LEU A 248 4.53 6.81 26.80
C LEU A 248 4.28 6.92 28.31
N GLU A 249 4.76 7.96 28.99
CA GLU A 249 4.54 8.11 30.44
C GLU A 249 3.17 8.75 30.75
N GLN A 250 2.68 9.61 29.86
CA GLN A 250 1.27 10.02 29.87
C GLN A 250 0.35 8.81 29.64
N PHE A 251 0.67 7.93 28.68
CA PHE A 251 -0.07 6.68 28.45
C PHE A 251 0.00 5.75 29.66
N ARG A 252 1.18 5.56 30.29
CA ARG A 252 1.32 4.80 31.54
C ARG A 252 0.40 5.36 32.63
N SER A 253 0.44 6.66 32.86
CA SER A 253 -0.40 7.31 33.87
C SER A 253 -1.89 7.08 33.60
N LYS A 254 -2.31 7.24 32.34
CA LYS A 254 -3.70 7.07 31.89
C LYS A 254 -4.21 5.64 32.07
N ILE A 255 -3.44 4.64 31.63
CA ILE A 255 -3.84 3.23 31.70
C ILE A 255 -3.71 2.65 33.11
N SER A 256 -2.80 3.19 33.94
CA SER A 256 -2.66 2.82 35.35
C SER A 256 -3.83 3.33 36.21
N ALA A 257 -4.52 4.40 35.79
CA ALA A 257 -5.66 4.95 36.51
C ALA A 257 -6.93 4.08 36.36
N ASP A 258 -7.05 3.30 35.28
CA ASP A 258 -8.21 2.44 34.99
C ASP A 258 -8.21 1.14 35.80
N ARG A 259 -8.27 1.26 37.13
CA ARG A 259 -8.22 0.13 38.09
C ARG A 259 -9.39 -0.85 37.96
N SER A 260 -10.48 -0.48 37.28
CA SER A 260 -11.63 -1.35 36.99
C SER A 260 -11.55 -2.04 35.63
N HIS A 261 -10.50 -1.79 34.84
CA HIS A 261 -10.36 -2.27 33.45
C HIS A 261 -11.60 -1.94 32.59
N SER A 262 -12.06 -0.69 32.69
CA SER A 262 -13.16 -0.16 31.89
C SER A 262 -12.81 -0.14 30.39
N PHE A 263 -11.59 0.26 30.02
CA PHE A 263 -11.13 0.27 28.63
C PHE A 263 -11.07 -1.15 28.05
N LYS A 264 -11.90 -1.42 27.03
CA LYS A 264 -11.91 -2.69 26.30
C LYS A 264 -10.93 -2.69 25.14
N ALA A 265 -10.64 -1.52 24.57
CA ALA A 265 -9.60 -1.33 23.57
C ALA A 265 -8.78 -0.05 23.79
N VAL A 266 -7.52 -0.12 23.39
CA VAL A 266 -6.68 1.04 23.04
C VAL A 266 -6.60 1.09 21.52
N CYS A 267 -7.13 2.14 20.92
CA CYS A 267 -7.11 2.36 19.47
C CYS A 267 -6.08 3.43 19.11
N ILE A 268 -5.09 3.10 18.28
CA ILE A 268 -3.98 4.00 17.93
C ILE A 268 -3.61 3.94 16.45
N VAL A 269 -3.34 5.09 15.84
CA VAL A 269 -2.75 5.19 14.51
C VAL A 269 -1.23 5.06 14.63
N HIS A 270 -0.63 4.05 14.01
CA HIS A 270 0.82 3.81 14.06
C HIS A 270 1.60 4.95 13.40
N ASN A 271 1.11 5.46 12.28
CA ASN A 271 1.73 6.57 11.53
C ASN A 271 0.65 7.56 11.07
N GLU A 272 0.46 8.65 11.81
CA GLU A 272 -0.50 9.70 11.47
C GLU A 272 0.00 10.48 10.24
N THR A 273 -0.49 10.04 9.08
CA THR A 273 -0.03 10.56 7.80
C THR A 273 -0.26 12.06 7.63
N SER A 274 -1.21 12.71 8.32
CA SER A 274 -1.40 14.16 8.21
C SER A 274 -0.21 14.94 8.78
N THR A 275 0.25 14.60 9.99
CA THR A 275 1.31 15.32 10.71
C THR A 275 2.70 14.74 10.51
N ALA A 276 2.82 13.54 9.91
CA ALA A 276 4.06 12.77 9.76
C ALA A 276 4.65 12.30 11.09
N VAL A 277 3.77 11.79 11.96
CA VAL A 277 4.08 11.31 13.32
C VAL A 277 3.95 9.80 13.38
N THR A 278 4.99 9.10 13.84
CA THR A 278 4.99 7.65 14.12
C THR A 278 5.00 7.40 15.64
N ASN A 279 4.20 6.44 16.11
CA ASN A 279 4.02 6.12 17.54
C ASN A 279 4.69 4.78 17.92
N ASP A 280 5.34 4.68 19.08
CA ASP A 280 5.94 3.42 19.55
C ASP A 280 4.88 2.43 20.09
N ILE A 281 4.30 1.66 19.18
CA ILE A 281 3.35 0.57 19.47
C ILE A 281 3.96 -0.47 20.41
N GLY A 282 5.26 -0.76 20.27
CA GLY A 282 5.98 -1.67 21.16
C GLY A 282 6.06 -1.11 22.58
N GLY A 283 6.29 0.18 22.74
CA GLY A 283 6.30 0.91 24.01
C GLY A 283 4.94 0.90 24.69
N MET A 284 3.88 1.18 23.93
CA MET A 284 2.50 1.04 24.43
C MET A 284 2.22 -0.40 24.87
N ARG A 285 2.68 -1.43 24.15
CA ARG A 285 2.53 -2.81 24.61
C ARG A 285 3.33 -3.13 25.87
N ARG A 286 4.61 -2.72 25.96
CA ARG A 286 5.44 -2.89 27.15
C ARG A 286 4.77 -2.28 28.39
N ILE A 287 4.10 -1.14 28.21
CA ILE A 287 3.31 -0.50 29.27
C ILE A 287 2.07 -1.33 29.64
N LEU A 288 1.24 -1.72 28.67
CA LEU A 288 0.04 -2.56 28.89
C LEU A 288 0.37 -3.86 29.63
N ASP A 289 1.48 -4.52 29.27
CA ASP A 289 2.01 -5.69 30.00
C ASP A 289 2.42 -5.30 31.43
N SER A 290 3.21 -4.24 31.61
CA SER A 290 3.74 -3.84 32.92
C SER A 290 2.68 -3.42 33.95
N VAL A 291 1.50 -2.99 33.50
CA VAL A 291 0.36 -2.64 34.38
C VAL A 291 -0.69 -3.76 34.49
N GLY A 292 -0.51 -4.88 33.78
CA GLY A 292 -1.46 -6.00 33.76
C GLY A 292 -2.79 -5.72 33.05
N HIS A 293 -2.89 -4.66 32.23
CA HIS A 293 -4.17 -4.18 31.71
C HIS A 293 -4.65 -5.03 30.51
N PRO A 294 -5.91 -5.53 30.52
CA PRO A 294 -6.38 -6.54 29.58
C PRO A 294 -6.81 -6.02 28.20
N ALA A 295 -6.91 -4.69 28.01
CA ALA A 295 -7.44 -4.07 26.79
C ALA A 295 -6.86 -4.66 25.49
N LEU A 296 -7.70 -4.70 24.45
CA LEU A 296 -7.29 -5.01 23.09
C LEU A 296 -6.42 -3.89 22.52
N LEU A 297 -5.32 -4.22 21.85
CA LEU A 297 -4.51 -3.23 21.12
C LEU A 297 -4.91 -3.22 19.65
N LEU A 298 -5.69 -2.21 19.23
CA LEU A 298 -6.19 -2.05 17.86
C LEU A 298 -5.35 -0.96 17.15
N VAL A 299 -4.68 -1.33 16.05
CA VAL A 299 -3.69 -0.47 15.40
C VAL A 299 -4.04 -0.22 13.93
N ASP A 300 -4.31 1.04 13.60
CA ASP A 300 -4.29 1.50 12.22
C ASP A 300 -2.84 1.60 11.74
N ALA A 301 -2.50 0.75 10.78
CA ALA A 301 -1.19 0.65 10.19
C ALA A 301 -1.20 0.91 8.67
N VAL A 302 -2.28 1.49 8.12
CA VAL A 302 -2.50 1.78 6.68
C VAL A 302 -1.30 2.44 6.03
N SER A 303 -0.79 3.49 6.65
CA SER A 303 0.34 4.29 6.18
C SER A 303 1.71 3.75 6.63
N SER A 304 1.80 2.52 7.15
CA SER A 304 3.04 2.01 7.77
C SER A 304 3.41 0.58 7.37
N ILE A 305 2.49 -0.39 7.33
CA ILE A 305 2.83 -1.77 6.96
C ILE A 305 3.40 -1.81 5.54
N ALA A 306 4.51 -2.52 5.37
CA ALA A 306 5.37 -2.56 4.17
C ALA A 306 6.17 -1.29 3.85
N GLY A 307 6.20 -0.30 4.75
CA GLY A 307 7.11 0.87 4.65
C GLY A 307 7.88 1.15 5.95
N LEU A 308 7.29 0.88 7.11
CA LEU A 308 7.92 0.88 8.43
C LEU A 308 7.95 -0.57 8.96
N ASP A 309 8.78 -0.82 9.97
CA ASP A 309 8.72 -2.10 10.70
C ASP A 309 7.39 -2.25 11.44
N PHE A 310 6.85 -3.46 11.46
CA PHE A 310 5.59 -3.77 12.13
C PHE A 310 5.60 -5.22 12.60
N ARG A 311 5.51 -5.44 13.91
CA ARG A 311 5.73 -6.77 14.52
C ARG A 311 4.53 -7.22 15.33
N MET A 312 3.49 -7.68 14.64
CA MET A 312 2.20 -8.00 15.28
C MET A 312 2.32 -8.99 16.45
N ASP A 313 3.08 -10.09 16.27
CA ASP A 313 3.24 -11.11 17.32
C ASP A 313 4.15 -10.64 18.47
N GLU A 314 5.19 -9.84 18.19
CA GLU A 314 6.14 -9.32 19.20
C GLU A 314 5.48 -8.24 20.06
N TRP A 315 4.80 -7.28 19.42
CA TRP A 315 4.08 -6.19 20.07
C TRP A 315 2.67 -6.60 20.53
N LYS A 316 2.33 -7.90 20.43
CA LYS A 316 1.04 -8.50 20.79
C LYS A 316 -0.16 -7.63 20.37
N VAL A 317 -0.12 -7.16 19.12
CA VAL A 317 -1.20 -6.33 18.55
C VAL A 317 -2.40 -7.23 18.30
N ASP A 318 -3.56 -6.84 18.81
CA ASP A 318 -4.76 -7.65 18.75
C ASP A 318 -5.49 -7.54 17.42
N VAL A 319 -5.54 -6.34 16.82
CA VAL A 319 -5.93 -6.17 15.42
C VAL A 319 -5.02 -5.16 14.76
N ALA A 320 -4.41 -5.55 13.65
CA ALA A 320 -3.68 -4.67 12.76
C ALA A 320 -4.42 -4.55 11.43
N LEU A 321 -4.41 -3.38 10.80
CA LEU A 321 -5.08 -3.16 9.51
C LEU A 321 -4.27 -2.25 8.58
N THR A 322 -4.33 -2.53 7.28
CA THR A 322 -3.71 -1.72 6.22
C THR A 322 -4.57 -1.62 4.96
N GLY A 323 -4.16 -0.79 3.99
CA GLY A 323 -4.85 -0.56 2.72
C GLY A 323 -3.94 -0.73 1.51
N SER A 324 -4.47 -1.32 0.44
CA SER A 324 -3.73 -1.66 -0.78
C SER A 324 -3.01 -0.46 -1.43
N GLN A 325 -3.57 0.75 -1.33
CA GLN A 325 -3.07 1.95 -2.02
C GLN A 325 -1.96 2.72 -1.30
N LYS A 326 -1.27 2.09 -0.34
CA LYS A 326 -0.14 2.67 0.41
C LYS A 326 1.18 1.99 0.01
N ALA A 327 1.96 1.45 0.93
CA ALA A 327 3.25 0.82 0.60
C ALA A 327 3.11 -0.43 -0.30
N LEU A 328 1.99 -1.15 -0.18
CA LEU A 328 1.63 -2.25 -1.10
C LEU A 328 1.55 -1.83 -2.58
N SER A 329 1.46 -0.52 -2.88
CA SER A 329 1.63 0.02 -4.23
C SER A 329 0.65 -0.55 -5.26
N MET A 330 -0.63 -0.62 -4.88
CA MET A 330 -1.75 -1.13 -5.67
C MET A 330 -2.86 -0.06 -5.83
N PRO A 331 -3.91 -0.31 -6.65
CA PRO A 331 -5.12 0.50 -6.61
C PRO A 331 -5.81 0.44 -5.25
N CYS A 332 -6.66 1.44 -4.95
CA CYS A 332 -7.52 1.42 -3.78
C CYS A 332 -8.63 0.38 -3.95
N GLY A 333 -8.79 -0.55 -3.01
CA GLY A 333 -9.88 -1.53 -3.07
C GLY A 333 -9.74 -2.77 -2.18
N LEU A 334 -8.60 -2.98 -1.49
CA LEU A 334 -8.50 -3.97 -0.41
C LEU A 334 -8.22 -3.28 0.94
N GLY A 335 -9.05 -3.57 1.94
CA GLY A 335 -8.76 -3.39 3.35
C GLY A 335 -8.25 -4.71 3.90
N ILE A 336 -7.00 -4.75 4.35
CA ILE A 336 -6.32 -5.98 4.75
C ILE A 336 -6.09 -5.94 6.25
N LEU A 337 -6.67 -6.89 6.98
CA LEU A 337 -6.57 -6.99 8.44
C LEU A 337 -5.79 -8.24 8.84
N CYS A 338 -5.22 -8.22 10.05
CA CYS A 338 -4.83 -9.42 10.77
C CYS A 338 -5.31 -9.31 12.22
N ALA A 339 -5.98 -10.36 12.71
CA ALA A 339 -6.52 -10.44 14.07
C ALA A 339 -5.79 -11.52 14.88
N SER A 340 -5.45 -11.20 16.14
CA SER A 340 -4.85 -12.14 17.09
C SER A 340 -5.88 -13.19 17.55
N PRO A 341 -5.44 -14.34 18.11
CA PRO A 341 -6.35 -15.27 18.76
C PRO A 341 -7.22 -14.64 19.86
N LYS A 342 -6.73 -13.62 20.57
CA LYS A 342 -7.48 -12.86 21.60
C LYS A 342 -8.56 -11.97 20.96
N ALA A 343 -8.30 -11.33 19.83
CA ALA A 343 -9.31 -10.58 19.08
C ALA A 343 -10.40 -11.51 18.49
N LEU A 344 -10.02 -12.70 18.00
CA LEU A 344 -10.98 -13.71 17.54
C LEU A 344 -11.83 -14.29 18.68
N GLU A 345 -11.30 -14.35 19.91
CA GLU A 345 -12.09 -14.74 21.09
C GLU A 345 -13.10 -13.65 21.46
N ALA A 346 -12.67 -12.38 21.55
CA ALA A 346 -13.54 -11.23 21.77
C ALA A 346 -14.70 -11.15 20.74
N ALA A 347 -14.44 -11.53 19.49
CA ALA A 347 -15.43 -11.50 18.41
C ALA A 347 -16.64 -12.43 18.60
N LYS A 348 -16.53 -13.45 19.46
CA LYS A 348 -17.66 -14.31 19.85
C LYS A 348 -18.66 -13.59 20.78
N SER A 349 -18.18 -12.60 21.53
CA SER A 349 -18.95 -11.81 22.50
C SER A 349 -19.33 -10.40 22.02
N ALA A 350 -18.65 -9.89 21.00
CA ALA A 350 -18.84 -8.54 20.46
C ALA A 350 -20.23 -8.35 19.82
N LYS A 351 -21.06 -7.49 20.43
CA LYS A 351 -22.47 -7.27 20.04
C LYS A 351 -22.70 -6.18 18.98
N SER A 352 -21.64 -5.56 18.46
CA SER A 352 -21.78 -4.59 17.37
C SER A 352 -22.30 -5.26 16.10
N LEU A 353 -23.36 -4.68 15.52
CA LEU A 353 -23.99 -5.23 14.32
C LEU A 353 -23.04 -5.18 13.12
N ARG A 354 -22.88 -6.31 12.44
CA ARG A 354 -22.02 -6.51 11.28
C ARG A 354 -22.58 -7.62 10.39
N VAL A 355 -22.33 -7.52 9.08
CA VAL A 355 -22.61 -8.57 8.09
C VAL A 355 -21.46 -8.60 7.08
N PHE A 356 -21.40 -7.64 6.15
CA PHE A 356 -20.34 -7.55 5.13
C PHE A 356 -18.91 -7.53 5.70
N PHE A 357 -18.74 -6.99 6.91
CA PHE A 357 -17.45 -6.91 7.61
C PHE A 357 -17.23 -8.04 8.64
N ASP A 358 -18.15 -8.99 8.82
CA ASP A 358 -18.03 -10.03 9.85
C ASP A 358 -16.94 -11.06 9.49
N TRP A 359 -16.04 -11.30 10.43
CA TRP A 359 -15.00 -12.32 10.31
C TRP A 359 -15.59 -13.73 10.41
N GLY A 360 -16.77 -13.92 11.00
CA GLY A 360 -17.45 -15.21 11.08
C GLY A 360 -17.67 -15.86 9.70
N ASP A 361 -18.13 -15.08 8.72
CA ASP A 361 -18.35 -15.54 7.35
C ASP A 361 -17.04 -15.93 6.64
N TYR A 362 -15.98 -15.14 6.84
CA TYR A 362 -14.65 -15.47 6.31
C TYR A 362 -14.08 -16.74 6.98
N LEU A 363 -14.18 -16.88 8.31
CA LEU A 363 -13.73 -18.07 9.03
C LEU A 363 -14.50 -19.33 8.60
N SER A 364 -15.80 -19.20 8.33
CA SER A 364 -16.63 -20.26 7.75
C SER A 364 -16.12 -20.67 6.36
N ALA A 365 -15.85 -19.70 5.48
CA ALA A 365 -15.30 -19.95 4.15
C ALA A 365 -13.85 -20.47 4.17
N TYR A 366 -13.05 -20.12 5.19
CA TYR A 366 -11.71 -20.68 5.41
C TYR A 366 -11.80 -22.15 5.84
N LYS A 367 -12.81 -22.51 6.65
CA LYS A 367 -13.07 -23.88 7.10
C LYS A 367 -13.66 -24.78 6.01
N SER A 368 -14.52 -24.26 5.14
CA SER A 368 -15.03 -24.99 3.96
C SER A 368 -13.97 -25.17 2.86
N GLY A 369 -12.89 -24.37 2.91
CA GLY A 369 -11.88 -24.31 1.86
C GLY A 369 -12.28 -23.48 0.64
N THR A 370 -13.45 -22.81 0.63
CA THR A 370 -13.84 -21.93 -0.50
C THR A 370 -13.24 -20.52 -0.40
N TYR A 371 -12.69 -20.17 0.76
CA TYR A 371 -12.05 -18.91 1.15
C TYR A 371 -12.87 -17.62 1.09
N TRP A 372 -13.90 -17.54 0.25
CA TRP A 372 -14.65 -16.31 -0.01
C TRP A 372 -16.15 -16.50 0.29
N PRO A 373 -16.71 -15.75 1.26
CA PRO A 373 -18.16 -15.80 1.52
C PRO A 373 -18.95 -15.13 0.39
N TYR A 374 -18.43 -14.04 -0.16
CA TYR A 374 -18.97 -13.27 -1.29
C TYR A 374 -17.89 -12.98 -2.35
N THR A 375 -18.31 -12.53 -3.53
CA THR A 375 -17.44 -12.30 -4.70
C THR A 375 -16.33 -11.27 -4.41
N PRO A 376 -15.03 -11.63 -4.55
CA PRO A 376 -13.93 -10.68 -4.44
C PRO A 376 -13.57 -10.06 -5.80
N SER A 377 -12.71 -9.03 -5.80
CA SER A 377 -12.07 -8.55 -7.04
C SER A 377 -10.91 -9.47 -7.43
N ILE A 378 -11.10 -10.23 -8.51
CA ILE A 378 -10.09 -11.10 -9.11
C ILE A 378 -8.80 -10.33 -9.41
N GLN A 379 -8.91 -9.20 -10.10
CA GLN A 379 -7.78 -8.37 -10.51
C GLN A 379 -6.97 -7.90 -9.30
N LEU A 380 -7.61 -7.34 -8.26
CA LEU A 380 -6.90 -6.86 -7.07
C LEU A 380 -6.19 -7.98 -6.32
N LEU A 381 -6.72 -9.20 -6.29
CA LEU A 381 -6.05 -10.33 -5.64
C LEU A 381 -4.81 -10.79 -6.43
N TYR A 382 -4.86 -10.82 -7.76
CA TYR A 382 -3.67 -11.06 -8.60
C TYR A 382 -2.66 -9.91 -8.51
N GLY A 383 -3.12 -8.67 -8.38
CA GLY A 383 -2.27 -7.52 -8.06
C GLY A 383 -1.58 -7.66 -6.70
N LEU A 384 -2.30 -8.12 -5.66
CA LEU A 384 -1.74 -8.36 -4.33
C LEU A 384 -0.70 -9.49 -4.34
N ARG A 385 -0.93 -10.56 -5.11
CA ARG A 385 0.06 -11.62 -5.32
C ARG A 385 1.36 -11.04 -5.86
N ALA A 386 1.29 -10.30 -6.96
CA ALA A 386 2.46 -9.68 -7.59
C ALA A 386 3.16 -8.64 -6.70
N ALA A 387 2.40 -7.88 -5.91
CA ALA A 387 2.96 -6.92 -4.95
C ALA A 387 3.70 -7.61 -3.81
N LEU A 388 3.14 -8.68 -3.25
CA LEU A 388 3.80 -9.48 -2.21
C LEU A 388 5.04 -10.20 -2.74
N ASP A 389 4.99 -10.74 -3.97
CA ASP A 389 6.15 -11.33 -4.62
C ASP A 389 7.30 -10.33 -4.70
N MET A 390 7.05 -9.12 -5.23
CA MET A 390 8.07 -8.06 -5.32
C MET A 390 8.61 -7.63 -3.95
N ILE A 391 7.76 -7.54 -2.91
CA ILE A 391 8.18 -7.20 -1.54
C ILE A 391 9.09 -8.29 -0.93
N PHE A 392 8.83 -9.57 -1.23
CA PHE A 392 9.65 -10.67 -0.73
C PHE A 392 10.88 -10.98 -1.62
N GLU A 393 10.87 -10.56 -2.89
CA GLU A 393 12.05 -10.55 -3.77
C GLU A 393 13.04 -9.43 -3.42
N GLU A 394 12.57 -8.24 -3.05
CA GLU A 394 13.43 -7.18 -2.47
C GLU A 394 13.86 -7.54 -1.03
N GLY A 395 12.97 -8.22 -0.29
CA GLY A 395 13.10 -8.54 1.13
C GLY A 395 12.49 -7.44 2.00
N LEU A 396 11.57 -7.81 2.91
CA LEU A 396 10.77 -6.85 3.68
C LEU A 396 11.61 -5.86 4.49
N ASP A 397 12.72 -6.30 5.08
CA ASP A 397 13.60 -5.41 5.85
C ASP A 397 14.45 -4.50 4.95
N CYS A 398 14.75 -4.91 3.71
CA CYS A 398 15.34 -4.05 2.69
C CYS A 398 14.35 -2.98 2.21
N VAL A 399 13.08 -3.34 2.04
CA VAL A 399 11.99 -2.40 1.73
C VAL A 399 11.87 -1.34 2.85
N ILE A 400 11.87 -1.76 4.12
CA ILE A 400 11.84 -0.84 5.27
C ILE A 400 13.09 0.06 5.29
N ALA A 401 14.28 -0.50 5.09
CA ALA A 401 15.52 0.27 5.02
C ALA A 401 15.52 1.28 3.86
N ARG A 402 14.89 0.96 2.71
CA ARG A 402 14.71 1.90 1.58
C ARG A 402 13.81 3.08 1.94
N HIS A 403 12.70 2.83 2.63
CA HIS A 403 11.84 3.90 3.14
C HIS A 403 12.58 4.79 4.14
N HIS A 404 13.35 4.20 5.07
CA HIS A 404 14.19 4.96 6.02
C HIS A 404 15.16 5.91 5.30
N ARG A 405 15.84 5.44 4.25
CA ARG A 405 16.71 6.31 3.43
C ARG A 405 15.94 7.48 2.81
N PHE A 406 14.72 7.26 2.33
CA PHE A 406 13.92 8.29 1.69
C PHE A 406 13.36 9.31 2.69
N GLY A 407 12.94 8.86 3.86
CA GLY A 407 12.57 9.73 4.97
C GLY A 407 13.72 10.65 5.35
N GLU A 408 14.91 10.09 5.60
CA GLU A 408 16.06 10.88 6.02
C GLU A 408 16.55 11.82 4.92
N ALA A 409 16.64 11.36 3.66
CA ALA A 409 16.96 12.23 2.53
C ALA A 409 15.98 13.40 2.37
N THR A 410 14.68 13.17 2.59
CA THR A 410 13.65 14.22 2.53
C THR A 410 13.78 15.21 3.71
N ARG A 411 14.02 14.71 4.93
CA ARG A 411 14.25 15.57 6.12
C ARG A 411 15.52 16.42 5.98
N LEU A 412 16.60 15.85 5.44
CA LEU A 412 17.84 16.57 5.14
C LEU A 412 17.62 17.65 4.08
N ALA A 413 16.80 17.39 3.05
CA ALA A 413 16.45 18.40 2.06
C ALA A 413 15.66 19.56 2.68
N VAL A 414 14.63 19.27 3.49
CA VAL A 414 13.82 20.28 4.20
C VAL A 414 14.68 21.13 5.14
N LYS A 415 15.66 20.53 5.82
CA LYS A 415 16.64 21.23 6.65
C LYS A 415 17.54 22.16 5.82
N ALA A 416 18.00 21.73 4.64
CA ALA A 416 18.82 22.55 3.75
C ALA A 416 18.03 23.74 3.15
N TRP A 417 16.72 23.59 2.97
CA TRP A 417 15.80 24.67 2.59
C TRP A 417 15.53 25.69 3.72
N GLY A 418 16.01 25.45 4.94
CA GLY A 418 15.72 26.28 6.11
C GLY A 418 14.27 26.18 6.60
N LEU A 419 13.50 25.20 6.12
CA LEU A 419 12.09 24.99 6.50
C LEU A 419 11.96 24.07 7.71
N LYS A 420 10.79 24.12 8.36
CA LYS A 420 10.48 23.33 9.55
C LYS A 420 9.60 22.13 9.20
N LEU A 421 9.80 21.03 9.94
CA LEU A 421 8.89 19.89 9.93
C LEU A 421 7.64 20.20 10.77
N CYS A 422 6.52 19.56 10.45
CA CYS A 422 5.36 19.52 11.33
C CYS A 422 5.64 18.65 12.57
N THR A 423 6.43 17.58 12.42
CA THR A 423 6.80 16.66 13.50
C THR A 423 7.76 17.34 14.48
N THR A 424 7.39 17.38 15.77
CA THR A 424 8.05 18.21 16.79
C THR A 424 9.30 17.56 17.40
N ASN A 425 9.43 16.23 17.35
CA ASN A 425 10.53 15.48 17.95
C ASN A 425 11.05 14.38 16.98
N PRO A 426 12.37 14.23 16.78
CA PRO A 426 12.95 13.17 15.97
C PRO A 426 12.48 11.74 16.30
N MET A 427 12.13 11.43 17.54
CA MET A 427 11.65 10.09 17.93
C MET A 427 10.30 9.71 17.28
N TRP A 428 9.59 10.69 16.71
CA TRP A 428 8.30 10.50 16.05
C TRP A 428 8.37 10.67 14.52
N TYR A 429 9.56 10.87 13.94
CA TYR A 429 9.70 11.06 12.49
C TYR A 429 9.15 9.87 11.70
N SER A 430 8.38 10.16 10.65
CA SER A 430 7.89 9.16 9.71
C SER A 430 8.83 8.98 8.52
N ASP A 431 9.13 7.74 8.17
CA ASP A 431 9.90 7.37 6.98
C ASP A 431 9.01 7.09 5.75
N THR A 432 7.73 7.43 5.82
CA THR A 432 6.76 7.27 4.71
C THR A 432 6.17 8.59 4.19
N VAL A 433 6.26 9.65 5.00
CA VAL A 433 5.84 11.00 4.68
C VAL A 433 6.72 12.00 5.42
N THR A 434 7.05 13.12 4.76
CA THR A 434 7.54 14.32 5.43
C THR A 434 6.47 15.42 5.30
N SER A 435 6.08 16.00 6.43
CA SER A 435 5.14 17.14 6.50
C SER A 435 5.93 18.43 6.78
N VAL A 436 5.81 19.40 5.88
CA VAL A 436 6.69 20.59 5.79
C VAL A 436 5.86 21.85 6.00
N LEU A 437 6.23 22.63 7.02
CA LEU A 437 5.62 23.92 7.32
C LEU A 437 6.16 25.01 6.38
N VAL A 438 5.26 25.84 5.84
CA VAL A 438 5.63 27.05 5.07
C VAL A 438 5.66 28.28 5.99
N PRO A 439 6.33 29.38 5.59
CA PRO A 439 6.23 30.66 6.29
C PRO A 439 4.78 31.14 6.38
N GLN A 440 4.42 31.84 7.48
CA GLN A 440 3.03 32.25 7.77
C GLN A 440 2.36 33.13 6.69
N HIS A 441 3.14 33.75 5.80
CA HIS A 441 2.64 34.58 4.70
C HIS A 441 2.40 33.80 3.39
N ILE A 442 2.47 32.46 3.40
CA ILE A 442 2.36 31.57 2.22
C ILE A 442 1.26 30.55 2.45
N ASP A 443 0.37 30.35 1.46
CA ASP A 443 -0.53 29.19 1.42
C ASP A 443 0.22 27.96 0.89
N SER A 444 0.42 26.94 1.72
CA SER A 444 0.91 25.63 1.26
C SER A 444 -0.02 24.95 0.25
N GLY A 445 -1.28 25.34 0.18
CA GLY A 445 -2.19 25.01 -0.91
C GLY A 445 -1.67 25.52 -2.26
N ASP A 446 -1.09 26.72 -2.35
CA ASP A 446 -0.53 27.26 -3.59
C ASP A 446 0.75 26.53 -4.03
N VAL A 447 1.58 26.07 -3.09
CA VAL A 447 2.68 25.13 -3.36
C VAL A 447 2.15 23.89 -4.10
N VAL A 448 1.09 23.26 -3.57
CA VAL A 448 0.50 22.06 -4.20
C VAL A 448 -0.17 22.38 -5.54
N LYS A 449 -0.92 23.49 -5.64
CA LYS A 449 -1.58 23.94 -6.88
C LYS A 449 -0.55 24.21 -8.00
N LEU A 450 0.60 24.82 -7.69
CA LEU A 450 1.65 25.13 -8.67
C LEU A 450 2.47 23.90 -9.06
N ALA A 451 2.83 23.03 -8.10
CA ALA A 451 3.50 21.75 -8.37
C ALA A 451 2.71 20.89 -9.38
N TRP A 452 1.39 20.81 -9.20
CA TRP A 452 0.50 20.15 -10.15
C TRP A 452 0.46 20.87 -11.51
N LYS A 453 0.09 22.16 -11.52
CA LYS A 453 -0.19 22.92 -12.76
C LYS A 453 1.03 23.10 -13.67
N LYS A 454 2.24 23.19 -13.13
CA LYS A 454 3.45 23.57 -13.88
C LYS A 454 4.51 22.47 -13.96
N TYR A 455 4.58 21.57 -12.98
CA TYR A 455 5.64 20.57 -12.88
C TYR A 455 5.16 19.12 -12.94
N ASN A 456 3.85 18.87 -13.15
CA ASN A 456 3.24 17.54 -13.21
C ASN A 456 3.60 16.68 -11.97
N LEU A 457 3.66 17.34 -10.81
CA LEU A 457 4.10 16.80 -9.52
C LEU A 457 2.97 16.85 -8.50
N SER A 458 2.48 15.68 -8.09
CA SER A 458 1.48 15.58 -7.02
C SER A 458 2.13 15.80 -5.66
N LEU A 459 1.69 16.81 -4.91
CA LEU A 459 2.04 17.04 -3.51
C LEU A 459 0.79 16.96 -2.62
N GLY A 460 0.97 16.74 -1.32
CA GLY A 460 -0.14 16.62 -0.39
C GLY A 460 -0.50 17.92 0.34
N VAL A 461 -1.74 18.39 0.21
CA VAL A 461 -2.25 19.60 0.92
C VAL A 461 -2.35 19.44 2.45
N GLY A 462 -2.21 20.51 3.22
CA GLY A 462 -2.56 20.50 4.64
C GLY A 462 -4.01 20.04 4.86
N LEU A 463 -4.26 19.32 5.96
CA LEU A 463 -5.58 18.80 6.34
C LEU A 463 -5.89 19.26 7.77
N GLY A 464 -7.17 19.48 8.10
CA GLY A 464 -7.59 19.93 9.43
C GLY A 464 -6.79 21.14 9.91
N ASP A 465 -6.24 21.05 11.12
CA ASP A 465 -5.60 22.17 11.80
C ASP A 465 -4.29 22.66 11.13
N ILE A 466 -3.72 21.87 10.21
CA ILE A 466 -2.55 22.24 9.39
C ILE A 466 -2.90 22.60 7.94
N ALA A 467 -4.19 22.72 7.59
CA ALA A 467 -4.61 23.30 6.31
C ALA A 467 -4.05 24.72 6.13
N GLY A 468 -3.61 25.05 4.91
CA GLY A 468 -2.87 26.28 4.62
C GLY A 468 -1.42 26.31 5.14
N LYS A 469 -1.15 25.73 6.31
CA LYS A 469 0.14 25.82 7.02
C LYS A 469 1.22 24.83 6.57
N ALA A 470 0.84 23.67 6.05
CA ALA A 470 1.79 22.59 5.70
C ALA A 470 1.47 21.91 4.36
N PHE A 471 2.51 21.60 3.57
CA PHE A 471 2.44 20.64 2.46
C PHE A 471 3.20 19.36 2.82
N ARG A 472 2.96 18.28 2.06
CA ARG A 472 3.37 16.92 2.44
C ARG A 472 3.98 16.20 1.25
N ILE A 473 5.20 15.70 1.43
CA ILE A 473 5.94 14.87 0.47
C ILE A 473 5.72 13.41 0.87
N GLY A 474 5.15 12.60 -0.03
CA GLY A 474 5.05 11.15 0.15
C GLY A 474 6.28 10.43 -0.37
N HIS A 475 6.83 9.51 0.42
CA HIS A 475 7.97 8.66 0.04
C HIS A 475 7.73 7.21 0.48
N ILE A 476 6.60 6.67 0.03
CA ILE A 476 6.08 5.35 0.41
C ILE A 476 5.69 4.53 -0.82
N GLY A 477 6.02 3.24 -0.80
CA GLY A 477 5.71 2.25 -1.84
C GLY A 477 6.81 2.11 -2.90
N HIS A 478 6.42 1.96 -4.16
CA HIS A 478 7.32 1.76 -5.28
C HIS A 478 7.93 3.10 -5.75
N LEU A 479 9.06 3.44 -5.15
CA LEU A 479 9.84 4.65 -5.40
C LEU A 479 11.34 4.32 -5.33
N ASN A 480 12.15 4.98 -6.16
CA ASN A 480 13.61 4.95 -6.11
C ASN A 480 14.22 6.34 -5.84
N GLU A 481 15.52 6.34 -5.54
CA GLU A 481 16.33 7.51 -5.19
C GLU A 481 16.27 8.64 -6.24
N LEU A 482 16.26 8.31 -7.54
CA LEU A 482 16.22 9.30 -8.62
C LEU A 482 14.84 9.94 -8.77
N GLN A 483 13.76 9.17 -8.55
CA GLN A 483 12.40 9.71 -8.50
C GLN A 483 12.22 10.68 -7.32
N LEU A 484 12.79 10.35 -6.15
CA LEU A 484 12.77 11.23 -4.98
C LEU A 484 13.56 12.53 -5.25
N LEU A 485 14.79 12.44 -5.73
CA LEU A 485 15.60 13.63 -6.06
C LEU A 485 14.92 14.52 -7.11
N GLY A 486 14.27 13.91 -8.11
CA GLY A 486 13.47 14.62 -9.12
C GLY A 486 12.23 15.31 -8.55
N ALA A 487 11.63 14.79 -7.47
CA ALA A 487 10.54 15.45 -6.75
C ALA A 487 11.06 16.60 -5.87
N LEU A 488 12.18 16.40 -5.15
CA LEU A 488 12.81 17.43 -4.32
C LEU A 488 13.24 18.65 -5.15
N ALA A 489 13.83 18.43 -6.34
CA ALA A 489 14.14 19.51 -7.28
C ALA A 489 12.88 20.27 -7.74
N GLY A 490 11.77 19.56 -7.98
CA GLY A 490 10.49 20.19 -8.30
C GLY A 490 9.94 21.05 -7.16
N VAL A 491 10.09 20.61 -5.91
CA VAL A 491 9.70 21.38 -4.72
C VAL A 491 10.52 22.67 -4.59
N GLU A 492 11.84 22.65 -4.82
CA GLU A 492 12.68 23.85 -4.77
C GLU A 492 12.28 24.96 -5.77
N LEU A 493 11.89 24.56 -6.99
CA LEU A 493 11.39 25.47 -8.02
C LEU A 493 10.05 26.08 -7.61
N VAL A 494 9.10 25.23 -7.18
CA VAL A 494 7.77 25.65 -6.72
C VAL A 494 7.86 26.60 -5.52
N LEU A 495 8.70 26.29 -4.52
CA LEU A 495 8.90 27.11 -3.34
C LEU A 495 9.39 28.52 -3.72
N ASN A 496 10.39 28.63 -4.60
CA ASN A 496 10.91 29.92 -5.04
C ASN A 496 9.88 30.78 -5.79
N GLU A 497 9.01 30.14 -6.59
CA GLU A 497 7.98 30.81 -7.37
C GLU A 497 6.78 31.26 -6.54
N VAL A 498 6.38 30.52 -5.48
CA VAL A 498 5.37 31.03 -4.53
C VAL A 498 5.94 32.08 -3.55
N GLY A 499 7.26 32.27 -3.52
CA GLY A 499 7.94 33.30 -2.73
C GLY A 499 8.85 32.80 -1.60
N VAL A 500 8.82 31.50 -1.28
CA VAL A 500 9.72 30.88 -0.29
C VAL A 500 11.12 30.75 -0.89
N LYS A 501 12.01 31.69 -0.56
CA LYS A 501 13.36 31.77 -1.13
C LYS A 501 14.30 30.73 -0.53
N VAL A 502 14.27 29.52 -1.10
CA VAL A 502 15.22 28.43 -0.81
C VAL A 502 16.38 28.46 -1.82
N PRO A 503 17.63 28.20 -1.44
CA PRO A 503 18.73 28.13 -2.41
C PRO A 503 18.52 26.93 -3.35
N LEU A 504 18.43 27.16 -4.66
CA LEU A 504 18.24 26.08 -5.64
C LEU A 504 19.42 25.09 -5.60
N GLY A 505 19.09 23.80 -5.65
CA GLY A 505 20.02 22.68 -5.50
C GLY A 505 20.35 22.30 -4.05
N SER A 506 20.04 23.12 -3.04
CA SER A 506 20.51 22.88 -1.66
C SER A 506 19.99 21.59 -1.03
N GLY A 507 18.68 21.31 -1.17
CA GLY A 507 18.08 20.09 -0.65
C GLY A 507 18.36 18.87 -1.54
N VAL A 508 18.45 19.07 -2.85
CA VAL A 508 18.89 18.01 -3.79
C VAL A 508 20.31 17.55 -3.48
N VAL A 509 21.24 18.47 -3.18
CA VAL A 509 22.62 18.15 -2.78
C VAL A 509 22.64 17.48 -1.40
N ALA A 510 21.88 17.96 -0.42
CA ALA A 510 21.81 17.36 0.91
C ALA A 510 21.30 15.91 0.86
N ALA A 511 20.17 15.68 0.16
CA ALA A 511 19.60 14.36 -0.08
C ALA A 511 20.56 13.46 -0.86
N GLY A 512 21.11 13.94 -1.99
CA GLY A 512 22.02 13.18 -2.84
C GLY A 512 23.32 12.78 -2.14
N THR A 513 23.85 13.62 -1.25
CA THR A 513 25.05 13.34 -0.45
C THR A 513 24.83 12.24 0.60
N TYR A 514 23.61 12.11 1.11
CA TYR A 514 23.22 11.01 2.00
C TYR A 514 22.92 9.73 1.21
N LEU A 515 22.17 9.83 0.11
CA LEU A 515 21.77 8.68 -0.71
C LEU A 515 22.97 8.02 -1.39
N SER A 516 23.97 8.78 -1.86
CA SER A 516 25.18 8.22 -2.49
C SER A 516 26.03 7.34 -1.57
N LYS A 517 25.84 7.46 -0.25
CA LYS A 517 26.54 6.66 0.79
C LYS A 517 25.71 5.51 1.36
N SER A 518 24.40 5.49 1.09
CA SER A 518 23.44 4.58 1.72
C SER A 518 22.65 3.71 0.73
N THR A 519 22.64 4.06 -0.56
CA THR A 519 21.98 3.27 -1.61
C THR A 519 22.73 1.95 -1.83
N PRO A 520 22.09 0.78 -1.69
CA PRO A 520 22.71 -0.52 -1.94
C PRO A 520 22.85 -0.79 -3.45
N LEU A 521 23.74 -1.71 -3.81
CA LEU A 521 23.76 -2.30 -5.14
C LEU A 521 22.49 -3.14 -5.37
N ILE A 522 21.95 -3.10 -6.59
CA ILE A 522 20.77 -3.88 -6.97
C ILE A 522 21.21 -5.34 -7.15
N VAL A 523 20.87 -6.20 -6.20
CA VAL A 523 21.35 -7.59 -6.12
C VAL A 523 21.07 -8.40 -7.40
N SER A 524 19.95 -8.15 -8.08
CA SER A 524 19.59 -8.79 -9.36
C SER A 524 20.32 -8.24 -10.60
N ARG A 525 21.38 -7.45 -10.40
CA ARG A 525 22.28 -6.91 -11.44
C ARG A 525 23.76 -7.17 -11.14
N LEU A 526 24.04 -8.09 -10.21
CA LEU A 526 25.36 -8.61 -9.87
C LEU A 526 25.54 -10.02 -10.47
#